data_AF-A0A8D3DLN2-F1
#
_entry.id   AF-A0A8D3DLN2-F1
#
_cell.length_a   1.000
_cell.length_b   1.000
_cell.length_c   1.000
_cell.angle_alpha   90.00
_cell.angle_beta   90.00
_cell.angle_gamma   90.00
#
_symmetry.space_group_name_H-M   'P 1'
#
loop_
_entity.id
_entity.type
_entity.pdbx_description
1 polymer ?
#
loop_
_entity_poly.entity_id
_entity_poly.type
_entity_poly.pdbx_seq_one_letter_code
_entity_poly.pdbx_strand_id
1 'polypeptide(L)'
;MTLRRVNVVILLLLAVAFLIIVQRNLLNLSDFLHKENPDAGVILPFESEMSPALRPESTRSGEEIPVLITAAEERLGAVVAAMHSVYQNSKANVVFTIVTLNDTVDHLKLWLSETQLKNVKYKIVIFKPELLTGKISKDPQTLEAVKPLTFARFYLPAYIPEAEKAIYLDDDIIVQGDIQELYETNLKPGHAAAFSDDCDSASAKGIVRGAGNQNNYIGFLDFKKVAIKELGMRAKTCSFNPGVIIANLTEWKNQNITQRLEHWMELNTQEDLYSKTLAESITTPPLLIVFYKRHSNIEPMWHVRHLGKFWSIITKQTKTKQNKTKTKIFIYTRYCGCRIKSIQMEFKHQLSRVV
;
A
#
# COMPACT_ATOMS: atom_id res chain seq x y z
N MET A 1 18.94 66.15 25.42
CA MET A 1 18.02 65.60 24.40
C MET A 1 18.72 64.45 23.68
N THR A 2 18.29 63.20 23.64
CA THR A 2 17.28 62.40 24.35
C THR A 2 17.56 60.97 23.86
N LEU A 3 18.08 60.07 24.71
CA LEU A 3 18.33 58.65 24.38
C LEU A 3 17.05 57.96 23.86
N ARG A 4 15.87 58.47 24.25
CA ARG A 4 14.55 58.10 23.70
C ARG A 4 14.37 58.40 22.20
N ARG A 5 14.97 59.46 21.65
CA ARG A 5 14.83 59.80 20.22
C ARG A 5 15.59 58.80 19.33
N VAL A 6 16.74 58.31 19.77
CA VAL A 6 17.55 57.34 18.99
C VAL A 6 16.81 56.01 18.85
N ASN A 7 16.17 55.52 19.91
CA ASN A 7 15.36 54.30 19.84
C ASN A 7 14.12 54.44 18.94
N VAL A 8 13.49 55.62 18.93
CA VAL A 8 12.34 55.90 18.05
C VAL A 8 12.78 55.96 16.57
N VAL A 9 13.94 56.57 16.28
CA VAL A 9 14.48 56.62 14.92
C VAL A 9 14.85 55.23 14.41
N ILE A 10 15.45 54.38 15.25
CA ILE A 10 15.78 53.00 14.88
C ILE A 10 14.51 52.17 14.63
N LEU A 11 13.48 52.29 15.48
CA LEU A 11 12.20 51.62 15.28
C LEU A 11 11.49 52.08 14.00
N LEU A 12 11.55 53.37 13.67
CA LEU A 12 11.04 53.91 12.41
C LEU A 12 11.79 53.34 11.20
N LEU A 13 13.12 53.25 11.26
CA LEU A 13 13.92 52.67 10.17
C LEU A 13 13.64 51.17 9.99
N LEU A 14 13.44 50.42 11.08
CA LEU A 14 13.05 49.01 11.02
C LEU A 14 11.63 48.83 10.46
N ALA A 15 10.68 49.70 10.83
CA ALA A 15 9.33 49.67 10.28
C ALA A 15 9.32 49.99 8.78
N VAL A 16 10.11 50.97 8.34
CA VAL A 16 10.27 51.31 6.93
C VAL A 16 10.93 50.15 6.17
N ALA A 17 11.98 49.54 6.71
CA ALA A 17 12.62 48.37 6.08
C ALA A 17 11.65 47.18 5.98
N PHE A 18 10.84 46.93 7.02
CA PHE A 18 9.81 45.90 7.00
C PHE A 18 8.74 46.18 5.94
N LEU A 19 8.27 47.43 5.84
CA LEU A 19 7.30 47.83 4.80
C LEU A 19 7.87 47.68 3.39
N ILE A 20 9.14 48.01 3.17
CA ILE A 20 9.82 47.81 1.88
C ILE A 20 9.91 46.32 1.53
N ILE A 21 10.21 45.45 2.49
CA ILE A 21 10.27 44.00 2.28
C ILE A 21 8.88 43.43 1.96
N VAL A 22 7.85 43.86 2.70
CA VAL A 22 6.46 43.45 2.46
C VAL A 22 5.98 43.94 1.09
N GLN A 23 6.29 45.18 0.72
CA GLN A 23 5.93 45.74 -0.58
C GLN A 23 6.67 45.05 -1.73
N ARG A 24 7.96 44.70 -1.58
CA ARG A 24 8.69 43.90 -2.56
C ARG A 24 8.13 42.48 -2.69
N ASN A 25 7.75 41.84 -1.59
CA ASN A 25 7.14 40.52 -1.63
C ASN A 25 5.73 40.54 -2.22
N LEU A 26 4.94 41.59 -1.94
CA LEU A 26 3.62 41.79 -2.56
C LEU A 26 3.73 42.12 -4.04
N LEU A 27 4.72 42.92 -4.46
CA LEU A 27 4.98 43.21 -5.87
C LEU A 27 5.48 41.96 -6.63
N ASN A 28 6.34 41.15 -6.02
CA ASN A 28 6.71 39.85 -6.58
C ASN A 28 5.52 38.90 -6.68
N LEU A 29 4.58 38.96 -5.72
CA LEU A 29 3.36 38.16 -5.74
C LEU A 29 2.37 38.68 -6.80
N SER A 30 2.26 40.00 -7.01
CA SER A 30 1.44 40.58 -8.08
C SER A 30 2.03 40.31 -9.46
N ASP A 31 3.35 40.36 -9.62
CA ASP A 31 4.02 39.93 -10.86
C ASP A 31 3.81 38.44 -11.13
N PHE A 32 3.73 37.62 -10.07
CA PHE A 32 3.40 36.20 -10.19
C PHE A 32 1.94 35.97 -10.60
N LEU A 33 1.02 36.76 -10.05
CA LEU A 33 -0.42 36.66 -10.33
C LEU A 33 -0.82 37.30 -11.68
N HIS A 34 -0.10 38.34 -12.13
CA HIS A 34 -0.31 38.96 -13.43
C HIS A 34 0.39 38.21 -14.58
N LYS A 35 1.27 37.26 -14.28
CA LYS A 35 1.86 36.36 -15.29
C LYS A 35 0.94 35.19 -15.65
N GLU A 36 -0.18 35.01 -14.95
CA GLU A 36 -1.20 34.01 -15.26
C GLU A 36 -2.56 34.64 -15.63
N ASN A 37 -2.68 35.10 -16.90
CA ASN A 37 -3.80 34.86 -17.83
C ASN A 37 -3.98 36.02 -18.85
N PRO A 38 -4.63 35.82 -20.01
CA PRO A 38 -4.97 34.59 -20.75
C PRO A 38 -4.37 34.63 -22.18
N ASP A 39 -4.64 33.64 -23.03
CA ASP A 39 -4.28 33.58 -24.46
C ASP A 39 -2.83 33.19 -24.82
N ALA A 40 -2.44 31.97 -24.45
CA ALA A 40 -1.56 31.15 -25.28
C ALA A 40 -1.76 29.69 -24.91
N GLY A 41 -2.24 28.88 -25.84
CA GLY A 41 -2.30 27.44 -25.70
C GLY A 41 -0.90 26.85 -25.52
N VAL A 42 -0.47 26.70 -24.27
CA VAL A 42 0.69 25.89 -23.90
C VAL A 42 0.14 24.53 -23.50
N ILE A 43 0.07 23.64 -24.49
CA ILE A 43 -0.17 22.22 -24.30
C ILE A 43 0.96 21.71 -23.41
N LEU A 44 0.63 21.37 -22.16
CA LEU A 44 1.52 20.59 -21.31
C LEU A 44 1.80 19.26 -22.05
N PRO A 45 3.05 18.75 -22.11
CA PRO A 45 3.38 17.52 -22.85
C PRO A 45 2.69 16.25 -22.35
N PHE A 46 1.80 16.36 -21.36
CA PHE A 46 1.12 15.25 -20.71
C PHE A 46 -0.36 15.10 -21.14
N GLU A 47 -0.98 16.11 -21.74
CA GLU A 47 -2.40 16.00 -22.18
C GLU A 47 -2.58 15.36 -23.56
N SER A 48 -1.50 15.20 -24.33
CA SER A 48 -1.56 14.64 -25.69
C SER A 48 -1.78 13.12 -25.75
N GLU A 49 -1.75 12.38 -24.64
CA GLU A 49 -1.92 10.92 -24.64
C GLU A 49 -3.32 10.45 -24.18
N MET A 50 -4.24 11.37 -23.90
CA MET A 50 -5.58 11.05 -23.42
C MET A 50 -6.67 11.40 -24.44
N SER A 51 -6.50 10.91 -25.67
CA SER A 51 -7.66 10.62 -26.53
C SER A 51 -8.17 9.22 -26.18
N PRO A 52 -9.43 9.04 -25.72
CA PRO A 52 -9.98 7.72 -25.40
C PRO A 52 -10.25 6.84 -26.63
N ALA A 53 -10.03 7.35 -27.84
CA ALA A 53 -10.60 6.76 -29.05
C ALA A 53 -9.72 5.73 -29.78
N LEU A 54 -8.46 5.53 -29.43
CA LEU A 54 -7.57 4.60 -30.17
C LEU A 54 -6.51 3.95 -29.25
N ARG A 55 -6.93 3.26 -28.20
CA ARG A 55 -6.14 2.11 -27.73
C ARG A 55 -6.79 0.88 -28.36
N PRO A 56 -6.09 0.11 -29.22
CA PRO A 56 -6.62 -1.17 -29.66
C PRO A 56 -6.96 -1.96 -28.39
N GLU A 57 -8.17 -2.48 -28.29
CA GLU A 57 -8.50 -3.48 -27.26
C GLU A 57 -7.44 -4.57 -27.39
N SER A 58 -6.45 -4.53 -26.50
CA SER A 58 -5.41 -5.54 -26.47
C SER A 58 -6.13 -6.84 -26.19
N THR A 59 -6.20 -7.72 -27.17
CA THR A 59 -6.85 -9.01 -27.04
C THR A 59 -6.12 -9.77 -25.94
N ARG A 60 -6.73 -9.84 -24.75
CA ARG A 60 -6.12 -10.49 -23.59
C ARG A 60 -6.13 -11.99 -23.86
N SER A 61 -4.95 -12.59 -23.96
CA SER A 61 -4.77 -13.99 -24.30
C SER A 61 -3.98 -14.70 -23.21
N GLY A 62 -4.17 -16.01 -23.06
CA GLY A 62 -3.49 -16.82 -22.05
C GLY A 62 -4.33 -17.15 -20.82
N GLU A 63 -3.69 -17.85 -19.88
CA GLU A 63 -4.28 -18.33 -18.63
C GLU A 63 -4.80 -17.18 -17.75
N GLU A 64 -5.86 -17.45 -17.00
CA GLU A 64 -6.43 -16.49 -16.06
C GLU A 64 -5.53 -16.39 -14.82
N ILE A 65 -5.08 -15.17 -14.49
CA ILE A 65 -4.28 -14.87 -13.31
C ILE A 65 -5.22 -14.62 -12.13
N PRO A 66 -5.22 -15.49 -11.09
CA PRO A 66 -6.04 -15.29 -9.91
C PRO A 66 -5.43 -14.23 -9.00
N VAL A 67 -6.19 -13.15 -8.75
CA VAL A 67 -5.78 -12.06 -7.87
C VAL A 67 -6.79 -11.96 -6.72
N LEU A 68 -6.32 -12.11 -5.49
CA LEU A 68 -7.12 -11.92 -4.29
C LEU A 68 -6.88 -10.53 -3.70
N ILE A 69 -7.97 -9.82 -3.41
CA ILE A 69 -7.96 -8.53 -2.73
C ILE A 69 -9.04 -8.50 -1.66
N THR A 70 -8.80 -7.79 -0.56
CA THR A 70 -9.82 -7.58 0.49
C THR A 70 -10.58 -6.30 0.24
N ALA A 71 -11.87 -6.23 0.61
CA ALA A 71 -12.65 -5.01 0.52
C ALA A 71 -13.32 -4.67 1.85
N ALA A 72 -12.71 -3.74 2.59
CA ALA A 72 -13.28 -3.17 3.80
C ALA A 72 -14.19 -1.98 3.46
N GLU A 73 -15.30 -1.85 4.19
CA GLU A 73 -16.31 -0.80 3.99
C GLU A 73 -15.70 0.60 3.90
N GLU A 74 -14.82 0.95 4.84
CA GLU A 74 -14.22 2.27 4.94
C GLU A 74 -13.12 2.54 3.90
N ARG A 75 -12.83 1.55 3.04
CA ARG A 75 -11.77 1.60 2.02
C ARG A 75 -12.22 1.14 0.63
N LEU A 76 -13.52 1.03 0.35
CA LEU A 76 -14.03 0.61 -0.97
C LEU A 76 -13.42 1.39 -2.14
N GLY A 77 -13.25 2.70 -2.01
CA GLY A 77 -12.60 3.51 -3.05
C GLY A 77 -11.12 3.14 -3.30
N ALA A 78 -10.40 2.69 -2.27
CA ALA A 78 -9.02 2.23 -2.41
C ALA A 78 -8.97 0.88 -3.14
N VAL A 79 -9.89 -0.04 -2.81
CA VAL A 79 -10.05 -1.34 -3.49
C VAL A 79 -10.32 -1.15 -4.98
N VAL A 80 -11.28 -0.28 -5.32
CA VAL A 80 -11.61 0.05 -6.72
C VAL A 80 -10.41 0.63 -7.45
N ALA A 81 -9.67 1.55 -6.82
CA ALA A 81 -8.45 2.12 -7.40
C ALA A 81 -7.35 1.05 -7.62
N ALA A 82 -7.16 0.15 -6.65
CA ALA A 82 -6.21 -0.95 -6.74
C ALA A 82 -6.58 -1.90 -7.89
N MET A 83 -7.82 -2.39 -7.93
CA MET A 83 -8.33 -3.25 -8.99
C MET A 83 -8.24 -2.59 -10.37
N HIS A 84 -8.62 -1.32 -10.46
CA HIS A 84 -8.54 -0.55 -11.70
C HIS A 84 -7.10 -0.40 -12.19
N SER A 85 -6.15 -0.13 -11.28
CA SER A 85 -4.74 -0.03 -11.63
C SER A 85 -4.16 -1.36 -12.13
N VAL A 86 -4.53 -2.49 -11.51
CA VAL A 86 -4.18 -3.84 -12.01
C VAL A 86 -4.78 -4.05 -13.39
N TYR A 87 -6.08 -3.79 -13.55
CA TYR A 87 -6.79 -4.05 -14.79
C TYR A 87 -6.29 -3.20 -15.96
N GLN A 88 -5.93 -1.93 -15.72
CA GLN A 88 -5.45 -1.03 -16.77
C GLN A 88 -4.00 -1.29 -17.19
N ASN A 89 -3.14 -1.78 -16.29
CA ASN A 89 -1.73 -2.02 -16.57
C ASN A 89 -1.41 -3.48 -16.96
N SER A 90 -2.36 -4.41 -16.76
CA SER A 90 -2.21 -5.82 -17.13
C SER A 90 -2.56 -6.07 -18.60
N LYS A 91 -1.75 -6.89 -19.27
CA LYS A 91 -2.08 -7.46 -20.59
C LYS A 91 -2.74 -8.84 -20.49
N ALA A 92 -2.67 -9.47 -19.32
CA ALA A 92 -3.22 -10.79 -19.06
C ALA A 92 -4.71 -10.75 -18.67
N ASN A 93 -5.35 -11.92 -18.77
CA ASN A 93 -6.67 -12.15 -18.20
C ASN A 93 -6.56 -12.21 -16.68
N VAL A 94 -7.22 -11.28 -15.98
CA VAL A 94 -7.18 -11.22 -14.51
C VAL A 94 -8.57 -11.56 -13.97
N VAL A 95 -8.62 -12.48 -13.01
CA VAL A 95 -9.84 -12.82 -12.28
C VAL A 95 -9.67 -12.42 -10.83
N PHE A 96 -10.51 -11.49 -10.37
CA PHE A 96 -10.44 -11.02 -9.00
C PHE A 96 -11.29 -11.88 -8.06
N THR A 97 -10.71 -12.32 -6.95
CA THR A 97 -11.47 -12.81 -5.80
C THR A 97 -11.46 -11.73 -4.73
N ILE A 98 -12.62 -11.13 -4.49
CA ILE A 98 -12.78 -10.02 -3.55
C ILE A 98 -13.32 -10.57 -2.24
N VAL A 99 -12.52 -10.55 -1.19
CA VAL A 99 -12.90 -11.02 0.14
C VAL A 99 -13.42 -9.84 0.96
N THR A 100 -14.67 -9.90 1.43
CA THR A 100 -15.35 -8.79 2.12
C THR A 100 -16.23 -9.30 3.25
N LEU A 101 -16.81 -8.40 4.04
CA LEU A 101 -17.82 -8.71 5.05
C LEU A 101 -19.22 -8.65 4.44
N ASN A 102 -20.20 -9.31 5.07
CA ASN A 102 -21.54 -9.47 4.52
C ASN A 102 -22.28 -8.14 4.33
N ASP A 103 -22.09 -7.20 5.25
CA ASP A 103 -22.67 -5.85 5.23
C ASP A 103 -22.07 -4.94 4.14
N THR A 104 -20.86 -5.22 3.68
CA THR A 104 -20.17 -4.45 2.62
C THR A 104 -20.53 -4.89 1.19
N VAL A 105 -21.17 -6.05 1.02
CA VAL A 105 -21.39 -6.66 -0.31
C VAL A 105 -22.17 -5.75 -1.27
N ASP A 106 -23.26 -5.14 -0.80
CA ASP A 106 -24.14 -4.36 -1.66
C ASP A 106 -23.48 -3.04 -2.08
N HIS A 107 -22.79 -2.38 -1.15
CA HIS A 107 -22.00 -1.20 -1.46
C HIS A 107 -20.85 -1.53 -2.42
N LEU A 108 -20.14 -2.64 -2.20
CA LEU A 108 -19.08 -3.09 -3.12
C LEU A 108 -19.62 -3.31 -4.54
N LYS A 109 -20.77 -3.97 -4.70
CA LYS A 109 -21.39 -4.18 -6.02
C LYS A 109 -21.74 -2.86 -6.70
N LEU A 110 -22.29 -1.90 -5.96
CA LEU A 110 -22.59 -0.57 -6.49
C LEU A 110 -21.32 0.11 -7.01
N TRP A 111 -20.28 0.19 -6.17
CA TRP A 111 -18.98 0.77 -6.52
C TRP A 111 -18.33 0.12 -7.75
N LEU A 112 -18.42 -1.20 -7.89
CA LEU A 112 -17.88 -1.91 -9.06
C LEU A 112 -18.69 -1.59 -10.33
N SER A 113 -20.02 -1.53 -10.23
CA SER A 113 -20.92 -1.29 -11.37
C SER A 113 -20.79 0.10 -11.99
N GLU A 114 -20.44 1.11 -11.19
CA GLU A 114 -20.29 2.50 -11.63
C GLU A 114 -18.92 2.82 -12.26
N THR A 115 -18.06 1.81 -12.43
CA THR A 115 -16.68 2.00 -12.91
C THR A 115 -16.40 1.21 -14.17
N GLN A 116 -15.21 1.41 -14.75
CA GLN A 116 -14.71 0.59 -15.86
C GLN A 116 -14.51 -0.89 -15.48
N LEU A 117 -14.65 -1.24 -14.18
CA LEU A 117 -14.55 -2.62 -13.68
C LEU A 117 -15.80 -3.46 -13.96
N LYS A 118 -16.88 -2.89 -14.51
CA LYS A 118 -18.12 -3.63 -14.84
C LYS A 118 -17.92 -4.85 -15.75
N ASN A 119 -16.88 -4.83 -16.59
CA ASN A 119 -16.57 -5.91 -17.54
C ASN A 119 -15.50 -6.87 -17.01
N VAL A 120 -15.02 -6.67 -15.79
CA VAL A 120 -13.95 -7.48 -15.18
C VAL A 120 -14.56 -8.72 -14.55
N LYS A 121 -13.93 -9.88 -14.75
CA LYS A 121 -14.33 -11.11 -14.04
C LYS A 121 -13.94 -10.99 -12.58
N TYR A 122 -14.94 -11.07 -11.70
CA TYR A 122 -14.71 -11.12 -10.26
C TYR A 122 -15.67 -12.07 -9.55
N LYS A 123 -15.24 -12.55 -8.39
CA LYS A 123 -16.00 -13.35 -7.44
C LYS A 123 -15.95 -12.65 -6.08
N ILE A 124 -17.11 -12.42 -5.46
CA ILE A 124 -17.19 -11.90 -4.10
C ILE A 124 -17.27 -13.09 -3.14
N VAL A 125 -16.43 -13.09 -2.11
CA VAL A 125 -16.39 -14.13 -1.07
C VAL A 125 -16.51 -13.47 0.30
N ILE A 126 -17.33 -14.07 1.17
CA ILE A 126 -17.55 -13.54 2.52
C ILE A 126 -16.48 -14.09 3.46
N PHE A 127 -15.76 -13.18 4.12
CA PHE A 127 -14.89 -13.50 5.24
C PHE A 127 -15.74 -13.86 6.45
N LYS A 128 -15.39 -14.96 7.12
CA LYS A 128 -16.07 -15.47 8.31
C LYS A 128 -15.27 -15.10 9.57
N PRO A 129 -15.65 -14.05 10.34
CA PRO A 129 -14.90 -13.63 11.52
C PRO A 129 -14.77 -14.73 12.58
N GLU A 130 -15.66 -15.73 12.56
CA GLU A 130 -15.63 -16.89 13.46
C GLU A 130 -14.32 -17.68 13.35
N LEU A 131 -13.63 -17.61 12.22
CA LEU A 131 -12.30 -18.20 12.02
C LEU A 131 -11.26 -17.68 13.01
N LEU A 132 -11.47 -16.47 13.57
CA LEU A 132 -10.54 -15.81 14.48
C LEU A 132 -10.81 -16.13 15.96
N THR A 133 -11.88 -16.88 16.25
CA THR A 133 -12.26 -17.24 17.62
C THR A 133 -11.14 -17.99 18.34
N GLY A 134 -10.69 -17.46 19.48
CA GLY A 134 -9.59 -18.05 20.27
C GLY A 134 -8.18 -17.79 19.70
N LYS A 135 -8.07 -17.08 18.57
CA LYS A 135 -6.78 -16.84 17.88
C LYS A 135 -6.31 -15.39 17.97
N ILE A 136 -7.07 -14.53 18.63
CA ILE A 136 -6.74 -13.12 18.84
C ILE A 136 -6.79 -12.84 20.34
N SER A 137 -5.87 -11.98 20.81
CA SER A 137 -5.83 -11.56 22.20
C SER A 137 -7.19 -11.02 22.65
N LYS A 138 -7.60 -11.38 23.86
CA LYS A 138 -8.82 -10.86 24.50
C LYS A 138 -8.64 -9.49 25.13
N ASP A 139 -7.43 -8.93 25.05
CA ASP A 139 -7.15 -7.57 25.50
C ASP A 139 -8.08 -6.57 24.78
N PRO A 140 -8.85 -5.74 25.51
CA PRO A 140 -9.84 -4.84 24.90
C PRO A 140 -9.25 -3.87 23.87
N GLN A 141 -8.05 -3.34 24.11
CA GLN A 141 -7.40 -2.40 23.19
C GLN A 141 -7.01 -3.12 21.89
N THR A 142 -6.55 -4.36 22.00
CA THR A 142 -6.24 -5.20 20.85
C THR A 142 -7.50 -5.50 20.05
N LEU A 143 -8.59 -5.89 20.69
CA LEU A 143 -9.85 -6.23 20.01
C LEU A 143 -10.45 -5.04 19.25
N GLU A 144 -10.37 -3.82 19.79
CA GLU A 144 -10.87 -2.62 19.11
C GLU A 144 -10.02 -2.26 17.89
N ALA A 145 -8.72 -2.50 17.93
CA ALA A 145 -7.79 -2.21 16.83
C ALA A 145 -7.78 -3.30 15.73
N VAL A 146 -8.23 -4.52 16.04
CA VAL A 146 -8.21 -5.65 15.12
C VAL A 146 -9.19 -5.42 13.97
N LYS A 147 -8.66 -5.52 12.74
CA LYS A 147 -9.46 -5.56 11.52
C LYS A 147 -9.52 -6.98 10.97
N PRO A 148 -10.66 -7.69 11.08
CA PRO A 148 -10.78 -9.11 10.71
C PRO A 148 -10.34 -9.43 9.28
N LEU A 149 -10.67 -8.57 8.32
CA LEU A 149 -10.31 -8.77 6.90
C LEU A 149 -8.79 -8.85 6.65
N THR A 150 -7.96 -8.27 7.53
CA THR A 150 -6.49 -8.38 7.42
C THR A 150 -6.01 -9.83 7.52
N PHE A 151 -6.79 -10.72 8.13
CA PHE A 151 -6.47 -12.14 8.26
C PHE A 151 -6.86 -12.96 7.03
N ALA A 152 -7.60 -12.41 6.06
CA ALA A 152 -7.97 -13.13 4.83
C ALA A 152 -6.75 -13.71 4.11
N ARG A 153 -5.59 -13.05 4.17
CA ARG A 153 -4.34 -13.54 3.59
C ARG A 153 -3.82 -14.86 4.16
N PHE A 154 -4.34 -15.34 5.28
CA PHE A 154 -3.97 -16.64 5.85
C PHE A 154 -4.76 -17.80 5.24
N TYR A 155 -5.88 -17.49 4.58
CA TYR A 155 -6.87 -18.45 4.10
C TYR A 155 -6.95 -18.48 2.56
N LEU A 156 -5.89 -18.08 1.85
CA LEU A 156 -5.88 -18.00 0.38
C LEU A 156 -6.40 -19.26 -0.31
N PRO A 157 -5.99 -20.49 0.06
CA PRO A 157 -6.48 -21.71 -0.60
C PRO A 157 -7.97 -21.99 -0.35
N ALA A 158 -8.58 -21.40 0.69
CA ALA A 158 -10.01 -21.56 0.96
C ALA A 158 -10.88 -20.67 0.04
N TYR A 159 -10.33 -19.56 -0.45
CA TYR A 159 -11.06 -18.63 -1.31
C TYR A 159 -10.95 -18.96 -2.79
N ILE A 160 -9.82 -19.56 -3.20
CA ILE A 160 -9.51 -19.95 -4.58
C ILE A 160 -8.99 -21.40 -4.61
N PRO A 161 -9.78 -22.41 -4.21
CA PRO A 161 -9.33 -23.79 -4.05
C PRO A 161 -8.83 -24.46 -5.34
N GLU A 162 -9.34 -24.00 -6.49
CA GLU A 162 -9.04 -24.48 -7.84
C GLU A 162 -7.70 -24.00 -8.39
N ALA A 163 -7.14 -22.90 -7.86
CA ALA A 163 -5.90 -22.34 -8.37
C ALA A 163 -4.68 -23.03 -7.76
N GLU A 164 -3.66 -23.26 -8.58
CA GLU A 164 -2.34 -23.71 -8.11
C GLU A 164 -1.49 -22.57 -7.58
N LYS A 165 -1.66 -21.37 -8.14
CA LYS A 165 -0.91 -20.17 -7.81
C LYS A 165 -1.83 -18.95 -7.85
N ALA A 166 -1.61 -18.00 -6.94
CA ALA A 166 -2.40 -16.77 -6.86
C ALA A 166 -1.56 -15.60 -6.35
N ILE A 167 -2.02 -14.38 -6.64
CA ILE A 167 -1.46 -13.14 -6.09
C ILE A 167 -2.40 -12.62 -5.01
N TYR A 168 -1.89 -12.31 -3.83
CA TYR A 168 -2.59 -11.52 -2.83
C TYR A 168 -2.10 -10.07 -2.87
N LEU A 169 -3.04 -9.13 -2.80
CA LEU A 169 -2.80 -7.70 -2.78
C LEU A 169 -3.57 -7.06 -1.62
N ASP A 170 -2.91 -6.20 -0.84
CA ASP A 170 -3.58 -5.29 0.09
C ASP A 170 -4.47 -4.29 -0.67
N ASP A 171 -5.46 -3.72 0.03
CA ASP A 171 -6.44 -2.80 -0.55
C ASP A 171 -5.95 -1.35 -0.68
N ASP A 172 -4.74 -1.06 -0.19
CA ASP A 172 -4.11 0.24 -0.20
C ASP A 172 -2.91 0.32 -1.16
N ILE A 173 -2.99 -0.40 -2.30
CA ILE A 173 -1.94 -0.39 -3.32
C ILE A 173 -2.40 0.16 -4.67
N ILE A 174 -1.44 0.59 -5.48
CA ILE A 174 -1.60 0.94 -6.90
C ILE A 174 -0.55 0.20 -7.71
N VAL A 175 -0.98 -0.54 -8.72
CA VAL A 175 -0.12 -1.32 -9.61
C VAL A 175 0.14 -0.55 -10.89
N GLN A 176 1.42 -0.37 -11.23
CA GLN A 176 1.91 0.30 -12.45
C GLN A 176 2.58 -0.66 -13.44
N GLY A 177 3.02 -1.84 -12.98
CA GLY A 177 3.58 -2.89 -13.82
C GLY A 177 2.52 -3.85 -14.36
N ASP A 178 2.91 -4.67 -15.33
CA ASP A 178 2.06 -5.77 -15.81
C ASP A 178 2.05 -6.90 -14.78
N ILE A 179 0.87 -7.18 -14.19
CA ILE A 179 0.74 -8.16 -13.10
C ILE A 179 1.17 -9.57 -13.51
N GLN A 180 1.21 -9.86 -14.82
CA GLN A 180 1.72 -11.12 -15.34
C GLN A 180 3.20 -11.33 -14.97
N GLU A 181 4.03 -10.30 -15.07
CA GLU A 181 5.45 -10.38 -14.69
C GLU A 181 5.62 -10.73 -13.20
N LEU A 182 4.72 -10.22 -12.35
CA LEU A 182 4.70 -10.57 -10.93
C LEU A 182 4.24 -12.02 -10.73
N TYR A 183 3.19 -12.44 -11.43
CA TYR A 183 2.66 -13.81 -11.39
C TYR A 183 3.71 -14.85 -11.81
N GLU A 184 4.54 -14.54 -12.81
CA GLU A 184 5.59 -15.42 -13.33
C GLU A 184 6.82 -15.55 -12.42
N THR A 185 6.84 -14.86 -11.26
CA THR A 185 7.92 -14.99 -10.28
C THR A 185 8.18 -16.46 -9.92
N ASN A 186 9.41 -16.92 -10.15
CA ASN A 186 9.82 -18.28 -9.86
C ASN A 186 9.88 -18.53 -8.34
N LEU A 187 9.16 -19.54 -7.89
CA LEU A 187 9.21 -20.03 -6.52
C LEU A 187 10.20 -21.18 -6.43
N LYS A 188 11.13 -21.13 -5.47
CA LYS A 188 12.06 -22.25 -5.24
C LYS A 188 11.29 -23.51 -4.84
N PRO A 189 11.81 -24.71 -5.15
CA PRO A 189 11.17 -25.96 -4.75
C PRO A 189 10.81 -25.99 -3.26
N GLY A 190 9.58 -26.38 -2.94
CA GLY A 190 9.06 -26.43 -1.57
C GLY A 190 8.73 -25.07 -0.93
N HIS A 191 8.83 -23.96 -1.66
CA HIS A 191 8.39 -22.65 -1.14
C HIS A 191 6.92 -22.39 -1.51
N ALA A 192 6.07 -22.24 -0.50
CA ALA A 192 4.64 -21.95 -0.69
C ALA A 192 4.34 -20.47 -0.98
N ALA A 193 5.30 -19.56 -0.79
CA ALA A 193 5.10 -18.15 -1.04
C ALA A 193 6.37 -17.40 -1.46
N ALA A 194 6.19 -16.23 -2.07
CA ALA A 194 7.20 -15.19 -2.18
C ALA A 194 6.72 -13.85 -1.62
N PHE A 195 7.68 -13.08 -1.10
CA PHE A 195 7.46 -11.75 -0.53
C PHE A 195 8.60 -10.79 -0.93
N SER A 196 8.38 -9.49 -0.76
CA SER A 196 9.45 -8.48 -0.85
C SER A 196 10.02 -8.19 0.54
N ASP A 197 11.36 -8.16 0.62
CA ASP A 197 12.09 -7.70 1.79
C ASP A 197 11.73 -6.24 2.15
N ASP A 198 11.65 -5.92 3.44
CA ASP A 198 11.21 -4.61 3.94
C ASP A 198 12.25 -3.88 4.83
N CYS A 199 13.38 -4.52 5.14
CA CYS A 199 14.41 -3.90 6.00
C CYS A 199 15.19 -2.75 5.35
N ASP A 200 15.20 -2.67 4.02
CA ASP A 200 16.01 -1.72 3.24
C ASP A 200 15.17 -0.74 2.40
N SER A 201 13.85 -0.69 2.62
CA SER A 201 12.95 0.16 1.84
C SER A 201 13.41 1.63 1.87
N ALA A 202 13.36 2.33 0.73
CA ALA A 202 13.84 3.72 0.62
C ALA A 202 13.20 4.66 1.66
N SER A 203 12.02 4.30 2.15
CA SER A 203 11.30 4.92 3.27
C SER A 203 11.92 4.72 4.65
N ALA A 204 12.60 3.59 4.92
CA ALA A 204 13.28 3.32 6.18
C ALA A 204 14.49 4.24 6.40
N LYS A 205 15.09 4.75 5.32
CA LYS A 205 16.27 5.63 5.36
C LYS A 205 15.94 7.11 5.61
N GLY A 206 14.67 7.51 5.45
CA GLY A 206 14.27 8.92 5.44
C GLY A 206 13.65 9.47 6.73
N ILE A 207 13.17 8.61 7.64
CA ILE A 207 12.29 9.10 8.73
C ILE A 207 13.04 9.36 10.04
N VAL A 208 14.10 8.62 10.40
CA VAL A 208 14.97 8.98 11.55
C VAL A 208 16.36 8.37 11.36
N ARG A 209 17.40 9.20 11.22
CA ARG A 209 18.78 8.77 11.50
C ARG A 209 18.86 8.44 13.00
N GLY A 210 18.57 7.18 13.36
CA GLY A 210 18.52 6.71 14.74
C GLY A 210 17.50 5.61 15.04
N ALA A 211 16.47 5.42 14.21
CA ALA A 211 15.48 4.34 14.37
C ALA A 211 15.95 3.04 13.69
N GLY A 212 17.17 2.59 14.00
CA GLY A 212 17.75 1.39 13.42
C GLY A 212 16.87 0.15 13.63
N ASN A 213 16.80 -0.71 12.61
CA ASN A 213 16.36 -2.11 12.71
C ASN A 213 14.89 -2.42 13.07
N GLN A 214 13.94 -1.48 12.95
CA GLN A 214 12.53 -1.80 13.25
C GLN A 214 11.94 -2.88 12.32
N ASN A 215 12.31 -2.89 11.03
CA ASN A 215 11.85 -3.88 10.05
C ASN A 215 12.70 -5.16 10.03
N ASN A 216 13.30 -5.53 11.17
CA ASN A 216 13.90 -6.85 11.38
C ASN A 216 13.01 -7.66 12.31
N TYR A 217 13.25 -8.96 12.40
CA TYR A 217 12.44 -9.87 13.23
C TYR A 217 12.32 -9.39 14.70
N ILE A 218 13.34 -8.73 15.26
CA ILE A 218 13.31 -8.16 16.61
C ILE A 218 12.20 -7.11 16.83
N GLY A 219 11.74 -6.45 15.77
CA GLY A 219 10.65 -5.48 15.84
C GLY A 219 9.26 -6.13 15.91
N PHE A 220 9.15 -7.41 15.53
CA PHE A 220 7.88 -8.16 15.42
C PHE A 220 7.73 -9.28 16.45
N LEU A 221 8.84 -9.83 16.96
CA LEU A 221 8.85 -10.99 17.86
C LEU A 221 9.56 -10.66 19.18
N ASP A 222 9.03 -11.16 20.28
CA ASP A 222 9.69 -11.07 21.58
C ASP A 222 10.71 -12.22 21.75
N PHE A 223 11.96 -11.93 21.40
CA PHE A 223 13.09 -12.86 21.57
C PHE A 223 13.43 -13.19 23.03
N LYS A 224 12.74 -12.63 24.03
CA LYS A 224 12.87 -13.05 25.44
C LYS A 224 12.09 -14.34 25.71
N LYS A 225 11.00 -14.59 24.96
CA LYS A 225 10.10 -15.73 25.12
C LYS A 225 10.78 -17.03 24.69
N VAL A 226 10.59 -18.09 25.47
CA VAL A 226 11.22 -19.41 25.23
C VAL A 226 10.78 -19.97 23.88
N ALA A 227 9.47 -19.95 23.60
CA ALA A 227 8.92 -20.41 22.32
C ALA A 227 9.56 -19.74 21.09
N ILE A 228 9.90 -18.44 21.17
CA ILE A 228 10.58 -17.74 20.07
C ILE A 228 12.07 -18.10 19.99
N LYS A 229 12.75 -18.26 21.13
CA LYS A 229 14.18 -18.64 21.17
C LYS A 229 14.42 -20.02 20.58
N GLU A 230 13.55 -20.98 20.87
CA GLU A 230 13.67 -22.37 20.41
C GLU A 230 13.57 -22.52 18.89
N LEU A 231 12.95 -21.56 18.20
CA LEU A 231 12.90 -21.52 16.73
C LEU A 231 14.27 -21.25 16.08
N GLY A 232 15.28 -20.82 16.85
CA GLY A 232 16.64 -20.58 16.33
C GLY A 232 16.73 -19.46 15.30
N MET A 233 15.74 -18.56 15.25
CA MET A 233 15.74 -17.41 14.36
C MET A 233 16.72 -16.34 14.84
N ARG A 234 17.30 -15.58 13.90
CA ARG A 234 18.18 -14.45 14.25
C ARG A 234 17.35 -13.16 14.34
N ALA A 235 17.46 -12.46 15.45
CA ALA A 235 16.80 -11.16 15.70
C ALA A 235 17.07 -10.10 14.62
N LYS A 236 18.27 -10.11 14.01
CA LYS A 236 18.68 -9.19 12.93
C LYS A 236 18.27 -9.65 11.52
N THR A 237 17.49 -10.72 11.39
CA THR A 237 16.99 -11.13 10.06
C THR A 237 16.07 -10.03 9.51
N CYS A 238 16.22 -9.71 8.23
CA CYS A 238 15.33 -8.80 7.50
C CYS A 238 13.91 -9.37 7.47
N SER A 239 12.89 -8.56 7.79
CA SER A 239 11.49 -8.97 7.60
C SER A 239 11.06 -8.75 6.14
N PHE A 240 9.91 -9.33 5.79
CA PHE A 240 9.20 -9.05 4.56
C PHE A 240 7.86 -8.37 4.84
N ASN A 241 7.31 -7.67 3.86
CA ASN A 241 5.99 -7.05 3.94
C ASN A 241 4.93 -7.96 3.28
N PRO A 242 3.89 -8.43 4.01
CA PRO A 242 2.89 -9.36 3.50
C PRO A 242 1.75 -8.73 2.70
N GLY A 243 1.81 -7.43 2.38
CA GLY A 243 0.82 -6.76 1.54
C GLY A 243 0.83 -7.12 0.04
N VAL A 244 1.88 -7.81 -0.41
CA VAL A 244 1.97 -8.43 -1.74
C VAL A 244 2.55 -9.83 -1.58
N ILE A 245 1.80 -10.85 -1.99
CA ILE A 245 2.20 -12.26 -1.85
C ILE A 245 2.00 -12.97 -3.17
N ILE A 246 3.01 -13.74 -3.59
CA ILE A 246 2.84 -14.76 -4.63
C ILE A 246 2.73 -16.10 -3.94
N ALA A 247 1.55 -16.69 -3.91
CA ALA A 247 1.27 -17.92 -3.20
C ALA A 247 1.19 -19.10 -4.16
N ASN A 248 1.97 -20.14 -3.92
CA ASN A 248 1.72 -21.47 -4.49
C ASN A 248 0.72 -22.17 -3.55
N LEU A 249 -0.54 -22.19 -3.97
CA LEU A 249 -1.64 -22.73 -3.17
C LEU A 249 -1.56 -24.25 -3.04
N THR A 250 -0.94 -24.95 -4.00
CA THR A 250 -0.67 -26.39 -3.90
C THR A 250 0.31 -26.67 -2.77
N GLU A 251 1.47 -26.01 -2.76
CA GLU A 251 2.45 -26.12 -1.67
C GLU A 251 1.90 -25.62 -0.33
N TRP A 252 1.09 -24.55 -0.36
CA TRP A 252 0.43 -24.02 0.84
C TRP A 252 -0.47 -25.07 1.51
N LYS A 253 -1.26 -25.80 0.71
CA LYS A 253 -2.10 -26.92 1.16
C LYS A 253 -1.25 -28.09 1.65
N ASN A 254 -0.27 -28.53 0.85
CA ASN A 254 0.59 -29.67 1.18
C ASN A 254 1.35 -29.50 2.49
N GLN A 255 1.74 -28.27 2.82
CA GLN A 255 2.50 -27.95 4.03
C GLN A 255 1.63 -27.49 5.20
N ASN A 256 0.30 -27.52 5.07
CA ASN A 256 -0.66 -27.08 6.08
C ASN A 256 -0.34 -25.68 6.64
N ILE A 257 0.01 -24.74 5.75
CA ILE A 257 0.50 -23.42 6.14
C ILE A 257 -0.57 -22.65 6.93
N THR A 258 -1.84 -22.72 6.53
CA THR A 258 -2.94 -22.05 7.25
C THR A 258 -3.03 -22.53 8.70
N GLN A 259 -3.00 -23.84 8.95
CA GLN A 259 -3.05 -24.40 10.31
C GLN A 259 -1.83 -23.99 11.13
N ARG A 260 -0.64 -23.91 10.51
CA ARG A 260 0.57 -23.44 11.18
C ARG A 260 0.47 -21.96 11.56
N LEU A 261 -0.11 -21.12 10.70
CA LEU A 261 -0.36 -19.71 11.01
C LEU A 261 -1.34 -19.58 12.19
N GLU A 262 -2.45 -20.32 12.16
CA GLU A 262 -3.43 -20.35 13.24
C GLU A 262 -2.81 -20.81 14.58
N HIS A 263 -1.97 -21.83 14.55
CA HIS A 263 -1.25 -22.30 15.75
C HIS A 263 -0.45 -21.17 16.42
N TRP A 264 0.30 -20.37 15.64
CA TRP A 264 1.06 -19.25 16.20
C TRP A 264 0.16 -18.12 16.71
N MET A 265 -0.98 -17.89 16.06
CA MET A 265 -1.98 -16.94 16.54
C MET A 265 -2.55 -17.36 17.90
N GLU A 266 -2.96 -18.63 18.04
CA GLU A 266 -3.47 -19.21 19.27
C GLU A 266 -2.42 -19.16 20.39
N LEU A 267 -1.19 -19.59 20.12
CA LEU A 267 -0.10 -19.58 21.10
C LEU A 267 0.20 -18.16 21.59
N ASN A 268 0.16 -17.17 20.69
CA ASN A 268 0.33 -15.77 21.06
C ASN A 268 -0.75 -15.27 22.03
N THR A 269 -1.99 -15.80 21.97
CA THR A 269 -3.04 -15.44 22.95
C THR A 269 -2.72 -15.88 24.37
N GLN A 270 -1.84 -16.86 24.54
CA GLN A 270 -1.46 -17.42 25.84
C GLN A 270 -0.13 -16.86 26.32
N GLU A 271 0.84 -16.67 25.41
CA GLU A 271 2.22 -16.37 25.77
C GLU A 271 2.68 -14.95 25.45
N ASP A 272 1.88 -14.13 24.75
CA ASP A 272 2.24 -12.76 24.33
C ASP A 272 3.61 -12.74 23.63
N LEU A 273 3.71 -13.49 22.52
CA LEU A 273 4.94 -13.78 21.79
C LEU A 273 5.39 -12.64 20.87
N TYR A 274 4.47 -11.78 20.47
CA TYR A 274 4.73 -10.73 19.49
C TYR A 274 5.22 -9.45 20.16
N SER A 275 6.15 -8.77 19.50
CA SER A 275 6.70 -7.53 20.04
C SER A 275 5.67 -6.40 19.99
N LYS A 276 5.64 -5.58 21.05
CA LYS A 276 4.81 -4.38 21.16
C LYS A 276 5.45 -3.14 20.54
N THR A 277 6.70 -3.24 20.07
CA THR A 277 7.45 -2.09 19.51
C THR A 277 6.92 -1.60 18.18
N LEU A 278 6.41 -2.51 17.35
CA LEU A 278 5.67 -2.17 16.15
C LEU A 278 4.19 -2.39 16.47
N ALA A 279 3.58 -1.37 17.07
CA ALA A 279 2.14 -1.29 17.18
C ALA A 279 1.54 -1.59 15.79
N GLU A 280 0.45 -2.36 15.76
CA GLU A 280 -0.39 -2.66 14.58
C GLU A 280 -0.05 -3.92 13.77
N SER A 281 1.05 -4.63 14.02
CA SER A 281 1.40 -5.80 13.21
C SER A 281 1.05 -7.13 13.87
N ILE A 282 -0.24 -7.45 14.01
CA ILE A 282 -0.71 -8.74 14.57
C ILE A 282 -0.65 -9.90 13.57
N THR A 283 -0.66 -9.61 12.27
CA THR A 283 -0.69 -10.62 11.19
C THR A 283 0.68 -10.94 10.61
N THR A 284 1.66 -10.04 10.73
CA THR A 284 3.01 -10.27 10.19
C THR A 284 3.80 -11.31 11.01
N PRO A 285 3.79 -11.31 12.36
CA PRO A 285 4.58 -12.25 13.14
C PRO A 285 4.32 -13.74 12.82
N PRO A 286 3.07 -14.25 12.72
CA PRO A 286 2.82 -15.63 12.29
C PRO A 286 3.45 -15.94 10.92
N LEU A 287 3.33 -15.02 9.95
CA LEU A 287 3.91 -15.19 8.62
C LEU A 287 5.43 -15.27 8.68
N LEU A 288 6.08 -14.36 9.43
CA LEU A 288 7.54 -14.37 9.59
C LEU A 288 8.03 -15.69 10.19
N ILE A 289 7.31 -16.24 11.17
CA ILE A 289 7.67 -17.52 11.79
C ILE A 289 7.51 -18.67 10.78
N VAL A 290 6.33 -18.79 10.16
CA VAL A 290 6.00 -19.92 9.27
C VAL A 290 6.88 -19.93 8.01
N PHE A 291 7.21 -18.75 7.49
CA PHE A 291 8.00 -18.59 6.26
C PHE A 291 9.49 -18.30 6.53
N TYR A 292 9.99 -18.43 7.76
CA TYR A 292 11.40 -18.20 8.06
C TYR A 292 12.31 -19.08 7.19
N LYS A 293 13.06 -18.45 6.27
CA LYS A 293 13.90 -19.11 5.24
C LYS A 293 13.17 -20.10 4.32
N ARG A 294 11.83 -20.05 4.28
CA ARG A 294 10.96 -20.95 3.48
C ARG A 294 10.07 -20.17 2.51
N HIS A 295 10.55 -19.04 2.02
CA HIS A 295 9.90 -18.22 1.01
C HIS A 295 10.90 -17.81 -0.06
N SER A 296 10.38 -17.52 -1.25
CA SER A 296 11.15 -16.92 -2.34
C SER A 296 11.04 -15.40 -2.27
N ASN A 297 11.89 -14.70 -3.02
CA ASN A 297 11.90 -13.23 -2.99
C ASN A 297 11.21 -12.68 -4.23
N ILE A 298 10.41 -11.64 -4.03
CA ILE A 298 9.90 -10.77 -5.08
C ILE A 298 10.91 -9.63 -5.25
N GLU A 299 11.10 -9.14 -6.48
CA GLU A 299 11.91 -7.95 -6.73
C GLU A 299 11.37 -6.75 -5.91
N PRO A 300 12.20 -5.99 -5.18
CA PRO A 300 11.75 -4.92 -4.29
C PRO A 300 10.87 -3.83 -4.94
N MET A 301 10.95 -3.64 -6.26
CA MET A 301 10.13 -2.67 -7.00
C MET A 301 8.67 -3.07 -7.17
N TRP A 302 8.33 -4.32 -6.86
CA TRP A 302 6.96 -4.80 -6.74
C TRP A 302 6.31 -4.46 -5.40
N HIS A 303 7.05 -3.90 -4.43
CA HIS A 303 6.45 -3.60 -3.13
C HIS A 303 7.19 -2.47 -2.41
N VAL A 304 6.89 -1.22 -2.78
CA VAL A 304 7.52 -0.04 -2.19
C VAL A 304 6.56 0.70 -1.25
N ARG A 305 6.97 0.84 0.02
CA ARG A 305 6.19 1.54 1.05
C ARG A 305 6.23 3.07 0.89
N HIS A 306 5.18 3.73 1.40
CA HIS A 306 5.13 5.17 1.70
C HIS A 306 5.34 6.13 0.50
N LEU A 307 5.22 5.67 -0.74
CA LEU A 307 5.38 6.55 -1.91
C LEU A 307 4.31 7.65 -1.97
N GLY A 308 3.12 7.40 -1.41
CA GLY A 308 2.07 8.43 -1.26
C GLY A 308 2.35 9.50 -0.19
N LYS A 309 3.33 9.30 0.71
CA LYS A 309 3.61 10.21 1.84
C LYS A 309 4.59 11.34 1.48
N PHE A 310 5.39 11.17 0.42
CA PHE A 310 6.47 12.11 0.06
C PHE A 310 6.47 12.46 -1.43
N TRP A 311 5.40 13.12 -1.91
CA TRP A 311 5.35 13.65 -3.28
C TRP A 311 6.54 14.59 -3.61
N SER A 312 7.09 15.30 -2.62
CA SER A 312 8.22 16.22 -2.81
C SER A 312 9.60 15.55 -2.92
N ILE A 313 9.76 14.28 -2.52
CA ILE A 313 11.05 13.57 -2.56
C ILE A 313 11.20 12.77 -3.87
N ILE A 314 10.08 12.28 -4.43
CA ILE A 314 10.06 11.48 -5.66
C ILE A 314 10.60 12.27 -6.86
N THR A 315 10.43 13.60 -6.89
CA THR A 315 10.95 14.46 -7.97
C THR A 315 12.46 14.74 -7.88
N LYS A 316 13.11 14.53 -6.73
CA LYS A 316 14.57 14.74 -6.58
C LYS A 316 15.40 13.47 -6.81
N GLN A 317 14.90 12.29 -6.41
CA GLN A 317 15.63 11.04 -6.64
C GLN A 317 15.57 10.55 -8.10
N THR A 318 14.48 10.85 -8.82
CA THR A 318 14.37 10.52 -10.26
C THR A 318 15.30 11.37 -11.14
N LYS A 319 15.79 12.51 -10.66
CA LYS A 319 16.74 13.37 -11.38
C LYS A 319 18.22 13.02 -11.17
N THR A 320 18.57 12.22 -10.17
CA THR A 320 19.97 11.93 -9.81
C THR A 320 20.45 10.51 -10.10
N LYS A 321 19.57 9.62 -10.56
CA LYS A 321 19.96 8.35 -11.19
C LYS A 321 19.34 8.26 -12.57
N GLN A 322 20.17 8.45 -13.58
CA GLN A 322 19.89 8.09 -14.97
C GLN A 322 19.91 6.56 -15.09
N ASN A 323 18.95 5.91 -14.44
CA ASN A 323 18.53 4.53 -14.65
C ASN A 323 17.04 4.52 -14.33
N LYS A 324 16.21 4.59 -15.38
CA LYS A 324 14.75 4.56 -15.31
C LYS A 324 14.28 3.15 -14.92
N THR A 325 14.45 2.75 -13.67
CA THR A 325 13.66 1.64 -13.12
C THR A 325 12.31 2.21 -12.69
N LYS A 326 11.30 2.03 -13.55
CA LYS A 326 9.91 2.38 -13.24
C LYS A 326 9.45 1.48 -12.08
N THR A 327 9.04 2.07 -10.97
CA THR A 327 8.41 1.34 -9.86
C THR A 327 7.16 0.63 -10.36
N LYS A 328 6.97 -0.65 -10.01
CA LYS A 328 5.89 -1.48 -10.54
C LYS A 328 4.66 -1.54 -9.64
N ILE A 329 4.78 -1.30 -8.33
CA ILE A 329 3.65 -1.15 -7.38
C ILE A 329 3.97 -0.08 -6.33
N PHE A 330 2.95 0.69 -5.95
CA PHE A 330 2.96 1.73 -4.93
C PHE A 330 2.04 1.33 -3.78
N ILE A 331 2.46 1.51 -2.52
CA ILE A 331 1.58 1.40 -1.36
C ILE A 331 1.22 2.80 -0.83
N TYR A 332 -0.06 3.01 -0.60
CA TYR A 332 -0.64 4.22 -0.02
C TYR A 332 -0.85 4.04 1.48
N THR A 333 0.16 4.31 2.31
CA THR A 333 -0.04 4.27 3.76
C THR A 333 -0.86 5.47 4.24
N ARG A 334 -2.01 5.21 4.88
CA ARG A 334 -2.85 6.18 5.62
C ARG A 334 -1.98 7.18 6.38
N TYR A 335 -1.95 8.43 5.94
CA TYR A 335 -1.85 9.68 6.71
C TYR A 335 -1.70 10.82 5.70
N CYS A 336 -2.78 11.13 5.00
CA CYS A 336 -2.98 12.46 4.47
C CYS A 336 -4.48 12.76 4.53
N GLY A 337 -4.90 13.46 5.58
CA GLY A 337 -6.13 14.25 5.60
C GLY A 337 -6.09 15.44 4.62
N CYS A 338 -5.34 15.31 3.52
CA CYS A 338 -5.22 16.29 2.46
C CYS A 338 -5.58 15.62 1.13
N ARG A 339 -6.75 16.03 0.61
CA ARG A 339 -7.22 15.88 -0.78
C ARG A 339 -7.40 14.45 -1.32
N ILE A 340 -8.20 13.63 -0.62
CA ILE A 340 -9.13 12.73 -1.35
C ILE A 340 -10.03 13.54 -2.29
N LYS A 341 -10.24 14.84 -2.02
CA LYS A 341 -10.88 15.78 -2.94
C LYS A 341 -10.29 15.86 -4.34
N SER A 342 -9.01 15.53 -4.60
CA SER A 342 -8.46 15.61 -5.96
C SER A 342 -8.91 14.43 -6.81
N ILE A 343 -8.77 13.21 -6.29
CA ILE A 343 -9.21 11.98 -6.98
C ILE A 343 -10.74 11.88 -6.95
N GLN A 344 -11.41 12.26 -5.84
CA GLN A 344 -12.87 12.41 -5.85
C GLN A 344 -13.35 13.53 -6.77
N MET A 345 -12.64 14.64 -6.95
CA MET A 345 -13.06 15.67 -7.92
C MET A 345 -12.86 15.20 -9.35
N GLU A 346 -11.81 14.45 -9.67
CA GLU A 346 -11.61 13.85 -10.99
C GLU A 346 -12.71 12.81 -11.30
N PHE A 347 -13.12 12.02 -10.30
CA PHE A 347 -14.29 11.14 -10.39
C PHE A 347 -15.62 11.92 -10.46
N LYS A 348 -15.77 13.04 -9.73
CA LYS A 348 -16.97 13.88 -9.76
C LYS A 348 -17.10 14.64 -11.09
N HIS A 349 -15.97 15.01 -11.72
CA HIS A 349 -15.93 15.66 -13.03
C HIS A 349 -16.22 14.68 -14.18
N GLN A 350 -15.96 13.38 -13.98
CA GLN A 350 -16.38 12.32 -14.90
C GLN A 350 -17.86 11.95 -14.73
N LEU A 351 -18.40 11.98 -13.50
CA LEU A 351 -19.83 11.76 -13.23
C LEU A 351 -20.71 12.95 -13.66
N SER A 352 -20.22 14.20 -13.61
CA SER A 352 -20.98 15.38 -14.05
C SER A 352 -21.08 15.55 -15.57
N ARG A 353 -20.58 14.60 -16.36
CA ARG A 353 -20.73 14.55 -17.82
C ARG A 353 -21.72 13.46 -18.29
N VAL A 354 -22.43 12.81 -17.36
CA VAL A 354 -23.39 11.72 -17.63
C VAL A 354 -24.78 12.00 -17.02
N VAL A 355 -25.12 13.27 -16.78
CA VAL A 355 -26.51 13.72 -16.55
C VAL A 355 -26.89 14.73 -17.61
#